data_AF-A0A662U2Y0-F1
#
_entry.id   AF-A0A662U2Y0-F1
#
_cell.length_a   1.000
_cell.length_b   1.000
_cell.length_c   1.000
_cell.angle_alpha   90.00
_cell.angle_beta   90.00
_cell.angle_gamma   90.00
#
_symmetry.space_group_name_H-M   'P 1'
#
loop_
_entity.id
_entity.type
_entity.pdbx_description
1 polymer ?
#
loop_
_entity_poly.entity_id
_entity_poly.type
_entity_poly.pdbx_seq_one_letter_code
_entity_poly.pdbx_strand_id
1 'polypeptide(L)'
;MYACSPSWEGDWIDPCEAEKILGKLSKIFGEKYPKGFDLVGVNLGLHLTGGEPFLNYGLLLKLTRACKRLSVPGVFVETNCFWCVSDETTEEKLLRLKEEGLRGILISVNPFTVEETPFERVERAIRISRKIFDGNTMVYHETFLLRLRSLGFKGTVPLEKYLGLVGCVDPVGLSKELGCLILPKGRAPYQLGHLYRKHPAKHFFGCSCLEELTRGWHIHIDNYYNYITGYCAGISLGDARDIEEILEGVDLDDNPIIAMLTSSRGLERLYRFAIEEFGYVERGEGYVSKCHLCTDIRRHIVEQGGDFRELRPKEFYSNL
;
A
#
# COMPACT_ATOMS: atom_id res chain seq x y z
N MET A 1 -3.84 1.19 1.40
CA MET A 1 -3.65 0.04 2.31
C MET A 1 -3.60 0.47 3.77
N TYR A 2 -2.72 1.42 4.11
CA TYR A 2 -2.41 1.84 5.48
C TYR A 2 -3.50 2.60 6.24
N ALA A 3 -4.67 2.84 5.67
CA ALA A 3 -5.69 3.70 6.30
C ALA A 3 -5.11 5.06 6.76
N CYS A 4 -4.18 5.63 6.00
CA CYS A 4 -3.64 6.97 6.27
C CYS A 4 -4.78 8.02 6.28
N SER A 5 -4.67 8.98 7.18
CA SER A 5 -5.61 10.08 7.35
C SER A 5 -4.83 11.35 7.70
N PRO A 6 -5.32 12.56 7.34
CA PRO A 6 -4.76 13.81 7.87
C PRO A 6 -4.78 13.88 9.41
N SER A 7 -5.61 13.08 10.08
CA SER A 7 -5.65 12.95 11.54
C SER A 7 -4.55 12.06 12.12
N TRP A 8 -3.86 11.26 11.29
CA TRP A 8 -2.71 10.49 11.72
C TRP A 8 -1.50 11.42 11.74
N GLU A 9 -0.84 11.53 12.90
CA GLU A 9 0.40 12.27 13.04
C GLU A 9 1.40 11.91 11.93
N GLY A 10 2.07 12.94 11.40
CA GLY A 10 3.01 12.83 10.30
C GLY A 10 4.36 12.27 10.73
N ASP A 11 4.35 11.12 11.39
CA ASP A 11 5.57 10.43 11.79
C ASP A 11 6.30 9.94 10.55
N TRP A 12 7.53 10.39 10.39
CA TRP A 12 8.40 9.98 9.29
C TRP A 12 9.38 8.94 9.77
N ILE A 13 9.68 7.97 8.91
CA ILE A 13 10.72 6.98 9.20
C ILE A 13 12.05 7.68 9.52
N ASP A 14 12.74 7.24 10.57
CA ASP A 14 14.06 7.79 10.90
C ASP A 14 15.05 7.45 9.77
N PRO A 15 15.77 8.44 9.20
CA PRO A 15 16.68 8.20 8.10
C PRO A 15 17.82 7.23 8.42
N CYS A 16 18.31 7.22 9.67
CA CYS A 16 19.43 6.37 10.08
C CYS A 16 18.96 4.92 10.22
N GLU A 17 17.81 4.69 10.85
CA GLU A 17 17.22 3.35 10.95
C GLU A 17 16.80 2.82 9.57
N ALA A 18 16.20 3.67 8.73
CA ALA A 18 15.88 3.32 7.34
C ALA A 18 17.12 2.90 6.55
N GLU A 19 18.26 3.59 6.72
CA GLU A 19 19.50 3.23 6.05
C GLU A 19 20.02 1.84 6.48
N LYS A 20 19.87 1.47 7.75
CA LYS A 20 20.20 0.10 8.21
C LYS A 20 19.35 -0.95 7.50
N ILE A 21 18.04 -0.73 7.43
CA ILE A 21 17.09 -1.60 6.73
C ILE A 21 17.45 -1.71 5.25
N LEU A 22 17.71 -0.57 4.58
CA LEU A 22 18.14 -0.53 3.19
C LEU A 22 19.45 -1.30 2.97
N GLY A 23 20.37 -1.28 3.92
CA GLY A 23 21.61 -2.05 3.86
C GLY A 23 21.37 -3.55 3.85
N LYS A 24 20.41 -4.02 4.66
CA LYS A 24 19.98 -5.43 4.70
C LYS A 24 19.25 -5.82 3.41
N LEU A 25 18.30 -5.00 2.97
CA LEU A 25 17.59 -5.20 1.70
C LEU A 25 18.54 -5.20 0.48
N SER A 26 19.57 -4.36 0.47
CA SER A 26 20.56 -4.34 -0.61
C SER A 26 21.23 -5.70 -0.80
N LYS A 27 21.61 -6.38 0.30
CA LYS A 27 22.20 -7.72 0.24
C LYS A 27 21.23 -8.73 -0.36
N ILE A 28 20.00 -8.76 0.14
CA ILE A 28 18.93 -9.65 -0.35
C ILE A 28 18.66 -9.41 -1.85
N PHE A 29 18.63 -8.15 -2.27
CA PHE A 29 18.41 -7.77 -3.66
C PHE A 29 19.60 -8.16 -4.53
N GLY A 30 20.83 -8.03 -4.02
CA GLY A 30 22.06 -8.41 -4.73
C GLY A 30 22.18 -9.91 -5.01
N GLU A 31 21.52 -10.76 -4.21
CA GLU A 31 21.44 -12.20 -4.47
C GLU A 31 20.39 -12.54 -5.53
N LYS A 32 19.32 -11.73 -5.65
CA LYS A 32 18.17 -12.00 -6.52
C LYS A 32 18.29 -11.34 -7.90
N TYR A 33 18.86 -10.14 -7.97
CA TYR A 33 18.94 -9.35 -9.19
C TYR A 33 20.36 -9.35 -9.77
N PRO A 34 20.50 -9.38 -11.11
CA PRO A 34 21.81 -9.30 -11.74
C PRO A 34 22.48 -7.93 -11.45
N LYS A 35 23.81 -7.89 -11.50
CA LYS A 35 24.54 -6.63 -11.39
C LYS A 35 24.11 -5.66 -12.49
N GLY A 36 23.85 -4.40 -12.12
CA GLY A 36 23.36 -3.37 -13.05
C GLY A 36 21.85 -3.48 -13.36
N PHE A 37 21.09 -4.21 -12.53
CA PHE A 37 19.64 -4.31 -12.69
C PHE A 37 18.95 -2.96 -12.41
N ASP A 38 18.32 -2.44 -13.45
CA ASP A 38 17.84 -1.06 -13.49
C ASP A 38 16.37 -0.92 -13.91
N LEU A 39 15.69 -2.05 -14.12
CA LEU A 39 14.27 -2.08 -14.44
C LEU A 39 13.44 -1.93 -13.17
N VAL A 40 12.26 -1.36 -13.33
CA VAL A 40 11.30 -1.13 -12.26
C VAL A 40 9.94 -1.67 -12.68
N GLY A 41 9.10 -2.04 -11.72
CA GLY A 41 7.78 -2.60 -12.00
C GLY A 41 6.93 -2.70 -10.74
N VAL A 42 5.63 -2.92 -10.91
CA VAL A 42 4.67 -3.03 -9.79
C VAL A 42 5.07 -4.11 -8.78
N ASN A 43 5.80 -5.15 -9.21
CA ASN A 43 6.31 -6.21 -8.35
C ASN A 43 7.84 -6.34 -8.45
N LEU A 44 8.53 -5.26 -8.83
CA LEU A 44 9.94 -5.28 -9.19
C LEU A 44 10.67 -4.02 -8.74
N GLY A 45 11.70 -4.21 -7.92
CA GLY A 45 12.55 -3.13 -7.42
C GLY A 45 12.14 -2.68 -6.01
N LEU A 46 12.74 -1.58 -5.56
CA LEU A 46 12.44 -0.97 -4.27
C LEU A 46 11.59 0.28 -4.48
N HIS A 47 10.43 0.29 -3.83
CA HIS A 47 9.43 1.34 -3.98
C HIS A 47 9.58 2.33 -2.81
N LEU A 48 9.95 3.56 -3.09
CA LEU A 48 9.81 4.68 -2.17
C LEU A 48 8.36 5.17 -2.28
N THR A 49 7.53 4.76 -1.33
CA THR A 49 6.08 5.01 -1.31
C THR A 49 5.65 5.54 0.07
N GLY A 50 4.36 5.58 0.35
CA GLY A 50 3.79 5.99 1.63
C GLY A 50 2.31 6.36 1.48
N GLY A 51 1.88 7.42 2.18
CA GLY A 51 0.72 8.19 1.73
C GLY A 51 1.07 9.05 0.49
N GLU A 52 2.17 9.81 0.57
CA GLU A 52 2.72 10.58 -0.54
C GLU A 52 4.19 11.02 -0.25
N PRO A 53 5.21 10.44 -0.92
CA PRO A 53 6.63 10.72 -0.64
C PRO A 53 7.06 12.17 -0.86
N PHE A 54 6.41 12.91 -1.76
CA PHE A 54 6.80 14.30 -2.07
C PHE A 54 6.35 15.31 -1.00
N LEU A 55 5.54 14.91 -0.02
CA LEU A 55 5.25 15.72 1.18
C LEU A 55 6.52 15.98 2.00
N ASN A 56 7.45 15.02 2.04
CA ASN A 56 8.76 15.18 2.66
C ASN A 56 9.88 14.93 1.63
N TYR A 57 9.98 15.84 0.67
CA TYR A 57 10.98 15.77 -0.41
C TYR A 57 12.43 15.67 0.11
N GLY A 58 12.73 16.30 1.25
CA GLY A 58 14.06 16.22 1.86
C GLY A 58 14.40 14.81 2.36
N LEU A 59 13.45 14.13 2.99
CA LEU A 59 13.60 12.72 3.37
C LEU A 59 13.69 11.82 2.14
N LEU A 60 12.82 12.01 1.14
CA LEU A 60 12.86 11.26 -0.11
C LEU A 60 14.25 11.33 -0.78
N LEU A 61 14.85 12.52 -0.85
CA LEU A 61 16.22 12.70 -1.37
C LEU A 61 17.26 11.94 -0.53
N LYS A 62 17.18 12.02 0.80
CA LYS A 62 18.10 11.32 1.70
C LYS A 62 18.04 9.81 1.50
N LEU A 63 16.84 9.23 1.46
CA LEU A 63 16.63 7.79 1.26
C LEU A 63 17.05 7.36 -0.15
N THR A 64 16.74 8.14 -1.19
CA THR A 64 17.19 7.87 -2.56
C THR A 64 18.72 7.81 -2.63
N ARG A 65 19.40 8.79 -2.01
CA ARG A 65 20.87 8.82 -1.93
C ARG A 65 21.42 7.64 -1.14
N ALA A 66 20.77 7.24 -0.04
CA ALA A 66 21.16 6.06 0.73
C ALA A 66 21.08 4.78 -0.11
N CYS A 67 19.97 4.59 -0.83
CA CYS A 67 19.81 3.48 -1.78
C CYS A 67 20.94 3.45 -2.83
N LYS A 68 21.31 4.61 -3.40
CA LYS A 68 22.42 4.71 -4.36
C LYS A 68 23.76 4.32 -3.74
N ARG A 69 24.10 4.83 -2.55
CA ARG A 69 25.35 4.47 -1.84
C ARG A 69 25.42 2.97 -1.55
N LEU A 70 24.28 2.40 -1.17
CA LEU A 70 24.14 0.98 -0.84
C LEU A 70 23.97 0.10 -2.08
N SER A 71 23.96 0.66 -3.30
CA SER A 71 23.77 -0.07 -4.55
C SER A 71 22.47 -0.89 -4.62
N VAL A 72 21.40 -0.39 -3.99
CA VAL A 72 20.07 -1.02 -4.09
C VAL A 72 19.57 -0.92 -5.55
N PRO A 73 19.25 -2.04 -6.22
CA PRO A 73 18.82 -2.03 -7.62
C PRO A 73 17.35 -1.63 -7.76
N GLY A 74 16.98 -1.09 -8.93
CA GLY A 74 15.58 -0.84 -9.31
C GLY A 74 14.80 0.09 -8.37
N VAL A 75 15.42 1.15 -7.84
CA VAL A 75 14.76 2.07 -6.90
C VAL A 75 13.87 3.05 -7.67
N PHE A 76 12.60 3.16 -7.29
CA PHE A 76 11.68 4.15 -7.87
C PHE A 76 10.73 4.74 -6.82
N VAL A 77 10.05 5.83 -7.19
CA VAL A 77 9.09 6.51 -6.31
C VAL A 77 7.66 6.36 -6.82
N GLU A 78 6.70 6.16 -5.91
CA GLU A 78 5.26 6.22 -6.21
C GLU A 78 4.70 7.58 -5.81
N THR A 79 3.84 8.19 -6.64
CA THR A 79 3.33 9.56 -6.39
C THR A 79 1.91 9.75 -6.92
N ASN A 80 1.14 10.61 -6.26
CA ASN A 80 -0.16 11.13 -6.70
C ASN A 80 -0.05 12.42 -7.55
N CYS A 81 1.17 13.00 -7.62
CA CYS A 81 1.53 14.15 -8.45
C CYS A 81 0.99 15.51 -7.97
N PHE A 82 0.55 15.64 -6.72
CA PHE A 82 0.07 16.92 -6.17
C PHE A 82 1.11 18.04 -6.30
N TRP A 83 2.40 17.72 -6.23
CA TRP A 83 3.53 18.65 -6.24
C TRP A 83 3.92 19.14 -7.65
N CYS A 84 3.37 18.55 -8.72
CA CYS A 84 3.71 18.87 -10.12
C CYS A 84 2.99 20.15 -10.59
N VAL A 85 3.24 21.27 -9.91
CA VAL A 85 2.51 22.55 -10.11
C VAL A 85 2.94 23.32 -11.37
N SER A 86 4.20 23.17 -11.80
CA SER A 86 4.72 23.74 -13.05
C SER A 86 5.72 22.77 -13.69
N ASP A 87 6.06 23.01 -14.95
CA ASP A 87 7.04 22.20 -15.68
C ASP A 87 8.41 22.27 -15.01
N GLU A 88 8.83 23.47 -14.61
CA GLU A 88 10.12 23.75 -13.98
C GLU A 88 10.25 23.02 -12.65
N THR A 89 9.25 23.16 -11.75
CA THR A 89 9.27 22.46 -10.45
C THR A 89 9.22 20.94 -10.63
N THR A 90 8.48 20.46 -11.64
CA THR A 90 8.40 19.02 -11.92
C THR A 90 9.74 18.47 -12.38
N GLU A 91 10.35 19.14 -13.37
CA GLU A 91 11.63 18.76 -13.95
C GLU A 91 12.77 18.86 -12.92
N GLU A 92 12.88 19.97 -12.19
CA GLU A 92 13.92 20.18 -11.18
C GLU A 92 13.93 19.05 -10.13
N LYS A 93 12.75 18.74 -9.57
CA LYS A 93 12.66 17.73 -8.51
C LYS A 93 12.98 16.32 -9.02
N LEU A 94 12.54 15.96 -10.23
CA LEU A 94 12.80 14.64 -10.82
C LEU A 94 14.24 14.49 -11.27
N LEU A 95 14.83 15.51 -11.89
CA LEU A 95 16.25 15.50 -12.27
C LEU A 95 17.13 15.33 -11.03
N ARG A 96 16.85 16.07 -9.96
CA ARG A 96 17.59 15.93 -8.71
C ARG A 96 17.45 14.52 -8.11
N LEU A 97 16.25 13.93 -8.12
CA LEU A 97 16.08 12.54 -7.66
C LEU A 97 16.84 11.54 -8.55
N LYS A 98 16.84 11.74 -9.87
CA LYS A 98 17.59 10.92 -10.82
C LYS A 98 19.09 11.01 -10.57
N GLU A 99 19.63 12.21 -10.33
CA GLU A 99 21.04 12.42 -9.96
C GLU A 99 21.41 11.68 -8.66
N GLU A 100 20.50 11.68 -7.69
CA GLU A 100 20.64 10.95 -6.42
C GLU A 100 20.44 9.43 -6.55
N GLY A 101 20.11 8.92 -7.74
CA GLY A 101 20.09 7.50 -8.08
C GLY A 101 18.71 6.88 -8.29
N LEU A 102 17.64 7.69 -8.31
CA LEU A 102 16.30 7.20 -8.65
C LEU A 102 16.27 6.68 -10.09
N ARG A 103 15.72 5.48 -10.30
CA ARG A 103 15.70 4.79 -11.60
C ARG A 103 14.38 4.91 -12.34
N GLY A 104 13.29 5.21 -11.64
CA GLY A 104 11.97 5.30 -12.25
C GLY A 104 10.94 5.98 -11.36
N ILE A 105 9.71 5.96 -11.84
CA ILE A 105 8.57 6.56 -11.16
C ILE A 105 7.28 5.83 -11.52
N LEU A 106 6.39 5.67 -10.54
CA LEU A 106 5.03 5.18 -10.72
C LEU A 106 4.05 6.31 -10.40
N ILE A 107 3.28 6.68 -11.42
CA ILE A 107 2.30 7.76 -11.35
C ILE A 107 0.92 7.15 -11.13
N SER A 108 0.30 7.47 -9.99
CA SER A 108 -1.05 7.03 -9.67
C SER A 108 -2.07 7.91 -10.38
N VAL A 109 -2.97 7.29 -11.14
CA VAL A 109 -4.10 7.97 -11.78
C VAL A 109 -5.34 7.11 -11.69
N ASN A 110 -6.31 7.57 -10.93
CA ASN A 110 -7.61 6.94 -10.78
C ASN A 110 -8.63 7.96 -10.27
N PRO A 111 -9.93 7.62 -10.21
CA PRO A 111 -10.98 8.56 -9.79
C PRO A 111 -10.77 9.17 -8.41
N PHE A 112 -10.17 8.43 -7.48
CA PHE A 112 -9.91 8.92 -6.11
C PHE A 112 -8.74 9.91 -6.06
N THR A 113 -7.70 9.72 -6.88
CA THR A 113 -6.55 10.64 -6.88
C THR A 113 -6.88 11.96 -7.57
N VAL A 114 -7.70 11.93 -8.63
CA VAL A 114 -8.05 13.15 -9.38
C VAL A 114 -9.15 13.99 -8.73
N GLU A 115 -9.81 13.46 -7.70
CA GLU A 115 -10.69 14.23 -6.82
C GLU A 115 -9.91 15.28 -6.04
N GLU A 116 -8.69 14.94 -5.61
CA GLU A 116 -7.83 15.82 -4.80
C GLU A 116 -6.72 16.51 -5.60
N THR A 117 -6.26 15.89 -6.69
CA THR A 117 -5.16 16.41 -7.52
C THR A 117 -5.65 16.82 -8.91
N PRO A 118 -5.44 18.07 -9.34
CA PRO A 118 -5.80 18.49 -10.69
C PRO A 118 -5.18 17.59 -11.76
N PHE A 119 -6.00 17.14 -12.70
CA PHE A 119 -5.59 16.15 -13.70
C PHE A 119 -4.39 16.61 -14.55
N GLU A 120 -4.28 17.91 -14.81
CA GLU A 120 -3.15 18.50 -15.54
C GLU A 120 -1.81 18.28 -14.83
N ARG A 121 -1.80 18.13 -13.50
CA ARG A 121 -0.58 17.79 -12.74
C ARG A 121 -0.13 16.37 -13.03
N VAL A 122 -1.07 15.43 -13.11
CA VAL A 122 -0.80 14.04 -13.50
C VAL A 122 -0.28 13.99 -14.93
N GLU A 123 -0.92 14.68 -15.86
CA GLU A 123 -0.47 14.72 -17.26
C GLU A 123 0.94 15.33 -17.40
N ARG A 124 1.21 16.40 -16.66
CA ARG A 124 2.54 17.01 -16.59
C ARG A 124 3.58 16.04 -16.05
N ALA A 125 3.27 15.38 -14.93
CA ALA A 125 4.15 14.37 -14.34
C ALA A 125 4.49 13.27 -15.34
N ILE A 126 3.51 12.74 -16.07
CA ILE A 126 3.71 11.68 -17.08
C ILE A 126 4.61 12.18 -18.21
N ARG A 127 4.31 13.35 -18.78
CA ARG A 127 5.08 13.90 -19.91
C ARG A 127 6.54 14.14 -19.53
N ILE A 128 6.80 14.75 -18.37
CA ILE A 128 8.17 15.08 -17.92
C ILE A 128 8.90 13.82 -17.46
N SER A 129 8.23 12.93 -16.73
CA SER A 129 8.81 11.65 -16.31
C SER A 129 9.25 10.80 -17.50
N ARG A 130 8.45 10.72 -18.58
CA ARG A 130 8.85 10.01 -19.79
C ARG A 130 10.11 10.57 -20.44
N LYS A 131 10.37 11.88 -20.33
CA LYS A 131 11.63 12.47 -20.80
C LYS A 131 12.82 12.12 -19.91
N ILE A 132 12.58 12.00 -18.60
CA ILE A 132 13.63 11.81 -17.58
C ILE A 132 13.95 10.33 -17.36
N PHE A 133 12.95 9.47 -17.23
CA PHE A 133 13.08 8.05 -16.89
C PHE A 133 12.72 7.10 -18.04
N ASP A 134 12.24 7.62 -19.18
CA ASP A 134 11.90 6.83 -20.37
C ASP A 134 11.00 5.62 -20.02
N GLY A 135 11.40 4.40 -20.39
CA GLY A 135 10.65 3.16 -20.12
C GLY A 135 10.41 2.83 -18.65
N ASN A 136 11.12 3.50 -17.72
CA ASN A 136 10.92 3.36 -16.28
C ASN A 136 9.84 4.33 -15.72
N THR A 137 9.06 4.98 -16.59
CA THR A 137 7.86 5.74 -16.21
C THR A 137 6.63 4.85 -16.30
N MET A 138 6.05 4.52 -15.16
CA MET A 138 4.83 3.71 -15.07
C MET A 138 3.61 4.59 -14.78
N VAL A 139 2.51 4.30 -15.46
CA VAL A 139 1.19 4.85 -15.14
C VAL A 139 0.36 3.74 -14.53
N TYR A 140 0.07 3.86 -13.24
CA TYR A 140 -0.68 2.83 -12.54
C TYR A 140 -2.17 2.95 -12.87
N HIS A 141 -2.70 1.90 -13.51
CA HIS A 141 -4.01 1.86 -14.16
C HIS A 141 -4.19 2.83 -15.35
N GLU A 142 -3.42 2.62 -16.42
CA GLU A 142 -3.47 3.43 -17.65
C GLU A 142 -4.87 3.54 -18.28
N THR A 143 -5.77 2.58 -18.05
CA THR A 143 -7.18 2.67 -18.48
C THR A 143 -7.90 3.91 -17.94
N PHE A 144 -7.63 4.30 -16.68
CA PHE A 144 -8.20 5.53 -16.11
C PHE A 144 -7.63 6.77 -16.78
N LEU A 145 -6.33 6.80 -17.08
CA LEU A 145 -5.71 7.92 -17.81
C LEU A 145 -6.40 8.13 -19.17
N LEU A 146 -6.54 7.05 -19.93
CA LEU A 146 -7.17 7.10 -21.27
C LEU A 146 -8.61 7.62 -21.18
N ARG A 147 -9.36 7.16 -20.19
CA ARG A 147 -10.75 7.57 -19.98
C ARG A 147 -10.87 9.03 -19.53
N LEU A 148 -10.03 9.47 -18.61
CA LEU A 148 -10.01 10.86 -18.15
C LEU A 148 -9.70 11.82 -19.32
N ARG A 149 -8.76 11.43 -20.20
CA ARG A 149 -8.46 12.15 -21.44
C ARG A 149 -9.62 12.17 -22.42
N SER A 150 -10.25 11.02 -22.68
CA SER A 150 -11.35 10.94 -23.65
C SER A 150 -12.56 11.78 -23.22
N LEU A 151 -12.77 11.94 -21.91
CA LEU A 151 -13.83 12.77 -21.34
C LEU A 151 -13.44 14.25 -21.24
N GLY A 152 -12.20 14.61 -21.58
CA GLY A 152 -11.74 16.00 -21.57
C GLY A 152 -11.76 16.65 -20.19
N PHE A 153 -11.57 15.86 -19.11
CA PHE A 153 -11.55 16.40 -17.76
C PHE A 153 -10.39 17.38 -17.55
N LYS A 154 -10.66 18.39 -16.72
CA LYS A 154 -9.72 19.43 -16.32
C LYS A 154 -9.91 19.72 -14.83
N GLY A 155 -8.85 20.17 -14.17
CA GLY A 155 -8.86 20.40 -12.73
C GLY A 155 -9.10 19.11 -11.95
N THR A 156 -9.70 19.26 -10.77
CA THR A 156 -10.14 18.11 -9.98
C THR A 156 -11.48 17.58 -10.47
N VAL A 157 -11.70 16.28 -10.32
CA VAL A 157 -12.93 15.59 -10.74
C VAL A 157 -13.54 14.91 -9.51
N PRO A 158 -14.66 15.41 -8.98
CA PRO A 158 -15.37 14.75 -7.89
C PRO A 158 -15.70 13.30 -8.24
N LEU A 159 -15.54 12.38 -7.27
CA LEU A 159 -15.73 10.96 -7.51
C LEU A 159 -17.14 10.66 -8.04
N GLU A 160 -18.17 11.28 -7.46
CA GLU A 160 -19.57 11.07 -7.87
C GLU A 160 -19.80 11.53 -9.31
N LYS A 161 -19.14 12.61 -9.73
CA LYS A 161 -19.21 13.10 -11.11
C LYS A 161 -18.58 12.10 -12.07
N TYR A 162 -17.41 11.55 -11.72
CA TYR A 162 -16.76 10.52 -12.52
C TYR A 162 -17.64 9.27 -12.62
N LEU A 163 -18.12 8.76 -11.49
CA LEU A 163 -18.96 7.56 -11.44
C LEU A 163 -20.26 7.75 -12.21
N GLY A 164 -20.90 8.91 -12.10
CA GLY A 164 -22.15 9.22 -12.83
C GLY A 164 -21.94 9.27 -14.34
N LEU A 165 -20.89 9.95 -14.83
CA LEU A 165 -20.62 10.05 -16.26
C LEU A 165 -20.22 8.70 -16.87
N VAL A 166 -19.30 8.01 -16.22
CA VAL A 166 -18.78 6.74 -16.72
C VAL A 166 -19.81 5.63 -16.56
N GLY A 167 -20.53 5.59 -15.45
CA GLY A 167 -21.58 4.59 -15.20
C GLY A 167 -22.74 4.68 -16.19
N CYS A 168 -23.06 5.88 -16.70
CA CYS A 168 -24.05 6.06 -17.76
C CYS A 168 -23.59 5.53 -19.14
N VAL A 169 -22.28 5.59 -19.42
CA VAL A 169 -21.72 5.24 -20.74
C VAL A 169 -21.22 3.80 -20.80
N ASP A 170 -20.55 3.33 -19.75
CA ASP A 170 -19.88 2.03 -19.68
C ASP A 170 -19.94 1.45 -18.25
N PRO A 171 -21.13 1.02 -17.78
CA PRO A 171 -21.32 0.49 -16.43
C PRO A 171 -20.53 -0.81 -16.20
N VAL A 172 -20.39 -1.65 -17.23
CA VAL A 172 -19.67 -2.93 -17.12
C VAL A 172 -18.17 -2.70 -17.01
N GLY A 173 -17.60 -1.83 -17.85
CA GLY A 173 -16.18 -1.48 -17.79
C GLY A 173 -15.84 -0.74 -16.49
N LEU A 174 -16.70 0.17 -16.03
CA LEU A 174 -16.52 0.82 -14.72
C LEU A 174 -16.47 -0.20 -13.58
N SER A 175 -17.43 -1.14 -13.54
CA SER A 175 -17.45 -2.19 -12.52
C SER A 175 -16.18 -3.04 -12.51
N LYS A 176 -15.71 -3.43 -13.70
CA LYS A 176 -14.46 -4.20 -13.84
C LYS A 176 -13.23 -3.42 -13.38
N GLU A 177 -13.12 -2.15 -13.77
CA GLU A 177 -12.01 -1.28 -13.38
C GLU A 177 -11.98 -1.00 -11.88
N LEU A 178 -13.14 -0.69 -11.29
CA LEU A 178 -13.26 -0.51 -9.84
C LEU A 178 -12.95 -1.82 -9.10
N GLY A 179 -13.31 -2.98 -9.65
CA GLY A 179 -12.93 -4.28 -9.09
C GLY A 179 -11.41 -4.55 -9.09
N CYS A 180 -10.67 -3.97 -10.04
CA CYS A 180 -9.21 -4.06 -10.07
C CYS A 180 -8.53 -3.03 -9.14
N LEU A 181 -9.17 -1.89 -8.91
CA LEU A 181 -8.64 -0.79 -8.10
C LEU A 181 -8.95 -0.93 -6.61
N ILE A 182 -10.22 -1.22 -6.30
CA ILE A 182 -10.74 -1.30 -4.94
C ILE A 182 -10.65 -2.74 -4.48
N LEU A 183 -9.57 -3.03 -3.77
CA LEU A 183 -9.41 -4.32 -3.12
C LEU A 183 -10.31 -4.35 -1.87
N PRO A 184 -11.10 -5.40 -1.64
CA PRO A 184 -12.06 -5.47 -0.52
C PRO A 184 -11.34 -5.75 0.81
N LYS A 185 -10.46 -4.84 1.24
CA LYS A 185 -9.62 -4.90 2.45
C LYS A 185 -9.27 -3.50 2.95
N GLY A 186 -8.79 -3.39 4.20
CA GLY A 186 -8.49 -2.10 4.83
C GLY A 186 -9.76 -1.24 4.98
N ARG A 187 -9.67 0.04 4.60
CA ARG A 187 -10.78 1.03 4.69
C ARG A 187 -11.93 0.77 3.70
N ALA A 188 -11.64 0.19 2.54
CA ALA A 188 -12.62 0.07 1.45
C ALA A 188 -13.91 -0.69 1.85
N PRO A 189 -13.87 -1.82 2.58
CA PRO A 189 -15.07 -2.47 3.09
C PRO A 189 -15.97 -1.60 3.98
N TYR A 190 -15.42 -0.66 4.75
CA TYR A 190 -16.19 0.20 5.66
C TYR A 190 -16.86 1.35 4.91
N GLN A 191 -16.18 1.95 3.93
CA GLN A 191 -16.69 3.10 3.16
C GLN A 191 -17.49 2.70 1.92
N LEU A 192 -17.02 1.67 1.22
CA LEU A 192 -17.51 1.24 -0.09
C LEU A 192 -18.08 -0.18 -0.06
N GLY A 193 -18.32 -0.76 1.12
CA GLY A 193 -18.85 -2.11 1.27
C GLY A 193 -20.24 -2.32 0.64
N HIS A 194 -20.98 -1.24 0.38
CA HIS A 194 -22.26 -1.27 -0.33
C HIS A 194 -22.11 -1.66 -1.82
N LEU A 195 -20.91 -1.58 -2.39
CA LEU A 195 -20.61 -2.01 -3.76
C LEU A 195 -20.43 -3.52 -3.89
N TYR A 196 -20.35 -4.25 -2.78
CA TYR A 196 -20.04 -5.68 -2.76
C TYR A 196 -21.15 -6.49 -2.10
N ARG A 197 -21.26 -7.76 -2.48
CA ARG A 197 -22.09 -8.73 -1.77
C ARG A 197 -21.47 -9.01 -0.39
N LYS A 198 -22.32 -9.01 0.63
CA LYS A 198 -21.94 -9.33 2.01
C LYS A 198 -22.34 -10.77 2.37
N HIS A 199 -21.55 -11.38 3.24
CA HIS A 199 -21.68 -12.76 3.70
C HIS A 199 -21.48 -12.82 5.23
N PRO A 200 -22.17 -13.73 5.94
CA PRO A 200 -21.93 -13.94 7.38
C PRO A 200 -20.51 -14.45 7.64
N ALA A 201 -19.98 -14.26 8.85
CA ALA A 201 -18.62 -14.62 9.23
C ALA A 201 -18.28 -16.09 8.92
N LYS A 202 -19.24 -17.00 9.18
CA LYS A 202 -19.12 -18.44 8.91
C LYS A 202 -18.75 -18.79 7.46
N HIS A 203 -19.05 -17.91 6.51
CA HIS A 203 -18.68 -18.08 5.10
C HIS A 203 -17.16 -18.12 4.90
N PHE A 204 -16.39 -17.46 5.79
CA PHE A 204 -14.94 -17.30 5.67
C PHE A 204 -14.14 -18.16 6.66
N PHE A 205 -14.79 -19.00 7.48
CA PHE A 205 -14.13 -19.77 8.55
C PHE A 205 -13.06 -20.74 8.05
N GLY A 206 -13.24 -21.32 6.86
CA GLY A 206 -12.23 -22.20 6.24
C GLY A 206 -11.05 -21.47 5.58
N CYS A 207 -11.00 -20.13 5.61
CA CYS A 207 -9.94 -19.38 4.96
C CYS A 207 -8.71 -19.24 5.87
N SER A 208 -7.56 -19.72 5.40
CA SER A 208 -6.24 -19.43 5.97
C SER A 208 -5.59 -18.21 5.30
N CYS A 209 -4.66 -17.58 6.01
CA CYS A 209 -3.79 -16.52 5.52
C CYS A 209 -2.33 -16.98 5.34
N LEU A 210 -2.05 -18.29 5.41
CA LEU A 210 -0.68 -18.81 5.27
C LEU A 210 -0.03 -18.33 3.97
N GLU A 211 -0.69 -18.49 2.83
CA GLU A 211 -0.16 -18.06 1.53
C GLU A 211 0.10 -16.55 1.45
N GLU A 212 -0.79 -15.73 2.00
CA GLU A 212 -0.60 -14.28 2.02
C GLU A 212 0.54 -13.87 2.95
N LEU A 213 0.63 -14.49 4.13
CA LEU A 213 1.61 -14.14 5.16
C LEU A 213 3.02 -14.64 4.82
N THR A 214 3.16 -15.75 4.10
CA THR A 214 4.46 -16.31 3.67
C THR A 214 4.87 -15.90 2.24
N ARG A 215 4.16 -14.95 1.63
CA ARG A 215 4.48 -14.52 0.26
C ARG A 215 5.84 -13.83 0.21
N GLY A 216 6.79 -14.39 -0.54
CA GLY A 216 8.16 -13.86 -0.73
C GLY A 216 8.28 -12.66 -1.69
N TRP A 217 7.20 -11.93 -1.95
CA TRP A 217 7.17 -10.76 -2.83
C TRP A 217 6.10 -9.76 -2.41
N HIS A 218 6.28 -8.49 -2.80
CA HIS A 218 5.39 -7.38 -2.42
C HIS A 218 5.22 -7.28 -0.90
N ILE A 219 6.35 -7.00 -0.24
CA ILE A 219 6.39 -6.70 1.18
C ILE A 219 6.48 -5.18 1.35
N HIS A 220 6.11 -4.71 2.53
CA HIS A 220 6.21 -3.31 2.89
C HIS A 220 6.87 -3.15 4.25
N ILE A 221 7.51 -1.99 4.42
CA ILE A 221 8.08 -1.54 5.67
C ILE A 221 7.51 -0.14 5.89
N ASP A 222 6.78 0.04 6.99
CA ASP A 222 6.17 1.32 7.33
C ASP A 222 7.12 2.22 8.14
N ASN A 223 6.64 3.39 8.54
CA ASN A 223 7.45 4.37 9.28
C ASN A 223 7.85 3.90 10.69
N TYR A 224 7.24 2.83 11.19
CA TYR A 224 7.50 2.22 12.50
C TYR A 224 8.29 0.92 12.38
N TYR A 225 8.88 0.67 11.19
CA TYR A 225 9.71 -0.49 10.90
C TYR A 225 8.94 -1.83 10.89
N ASN A 226 7.60 -1.82 10.83
CA ASN A 226 6.85 -3.07 10.76
C ASN A 226 7.09 -3.77 9.42
N TYR A 227 7.51 -5.04 9.45
CA TYR A 227 7.59 -5.87 8.25
C TYR A 227 6.21 -6.46 7.92
N ILE A 228 5.60 -5.99 6.84
CA ILE A 228 4.22 -6.32 6.45
C ILE A 228 4.24 -7.05 5.11
N THR A 229 3.64 -8.25 5.04
CA THR A 229 3.58 -9.01 3.80
C THR A 229 2.31 -8.76 2.99
N GLY A 230 2.47 -8.75 1.67
CA GLY A 230 1.37 -8.58 0.72
C GLY A 230 0.63 -7.27 0.98
N TYR A 231 -0.65 -7.39 1.33
CA TYR A 231 -1.50 -6.23 1.60
C TYR A 231 -2.18 -6.31 2.98
N CYS A 232 -1.57 -7.04 3.92
CA CYS A 232 -2.11 -7.31 5.25
C CYS A 232 -1.80 -6.18 6.25
N ALA A 233 -2.15 -4.94 5.91
CA ALA A 233 -1.93 -3.81 6.83
C ALA A 233 -2.57 -4.05 8.21
N GLY A 234 -1.87 -3.55 9.24
CA GLY A 234 -2.17 -3.81 10.64
C GLY A 234 -1.65 -5.16 11.15
N ILE A 235 -0.93 -5.95 10.34
CA ILE A 235 -0.23 -7.16 10.81
C ILE A 235 1.26 -6.99 10.53
N SER A 236 2.06 -6.93 11.59
CA SER A 236 3.52 -6.94 11.54
C SER A 236 4.03 -8.36 11.78
N LEU A 237 4.97 -8.83 10.94
CA LEU A 237 5.70 -10.08 11.17
C LEU A 237 6.95 -9.88 12.03
N GLY A 238 7.29 -8.65 12.38
CA GLY A 238 8.48 -8.30 13.16
C GLY A 238 9.04 -6.93 12.79
N ASP A 239 10.13 -6.57 13.45
CA ASP A 239 10.87 -5.34 13.17
C ASP A 239 11.80 -5.54 11.96
N ALA A 240 11.61 -4.74 10.91
CA ALA A 240 12.39 -4.83 9.68
C ALA A 240 13.87 -4.48 9.89
N ARG A 241 14.24 -3.87 11.02
CA ARG A 241 15.65 -3.72 11.42
C ARG A 241 16.29 -5.05 11.72
N ASP A 242 15.52 -6.09 12.00
CA ASP A 242 15.94 -7.48 12.29
C ASP A 242 15.41 -8.45 11.21
N ILE A 243 15.36 -8.00 9.94
CA ILE A 243 14.79 -8.76 8.82
C ILE A 243 15.35 -10.18 8.66
N GLU A 244 16.62 -10.43 9.00
CA GLU A 244 17.22 -11.77 8.93
C GLU A 244 16.50 -12.75 9.88
N GLU A 245 16.12 -12.32 11.08
CA GLU A 245 15.35 -13.15 12.03
C GLU A 245 13.97 -13.49 11.45
N ILE A 246 13.32 -12.51 10.82
CA ILE A 246 12.02 -12.70 10.16
C ILE A 246 12.13 -13.72 9.02
N LEU A 247 13.25 -13.72 8.29
CA LEU A 247 13.50 -14.65 7.18
C LEU A 247 13.82 -16.08 7.65
N GLU A 248 14.34 -16.24 8.88
CA GLU A 248 14.52 -17.57 9.51
C GLU A 248 13.17 -18.18 9.94
N GLY A 249 12.19 -17.34 10.26
CA GLY A 249 10.82 -17.73 10.53
C GLY A 249 10.17 -16.87 11.62
N VAL A 250 8.84 -16.91 11.68
CA VAL A 250 8.07 -16.22 12.72
C VAL A 250 7.65 -17.23 13.78
N ASP A 251 8.07 -17.02 15.03
CA ASP A 251 7.62 -17.83 16.16
C ASP A 251 6.11 -17.61 16.42
N LEU A 252 5.34 -18.69 16.38
CA LEU A 252 3.88 -18.67 16.51
C LEU A 252 3.40 -18.68 17.95
N ASP A 253 4.19 -19.19 18.90
CA ASP A 253 3.83 -19.14 20.34
C ASP A 253 3.74 -17.69 20.83
N ASP A 254 4.54 -16.89 20.17
CA ASP A 254 4.92 -15.55 20.53
C ASP A 254 4.13 -14.54 19.63
N ASN A 255 3.41 -15.05 18.61
CA ASN A 255 2.50 -14.32 17.72
C ASN A 255 1.15 -15.07 17.53
N PRO A 256 0.31 -15.12 18.57
CA PRO A 256 -0.91 -15.95 18.59
C PRO A 256 -1.96 -15.57 17.54
N ILE A 257 -2.07 -14.30 17.14
CA ILE A 257 -3.00 -13.89 16.08
C ILE A 257 -2.54 -14.45 14.73
N ILE A 258 -1.24 -14.36 14.44
CA ILE A 258 -0.65 -14.97 13.23
C ILE A 258 -0.84 -16.48 13.27
N ALA A 259 -0.60 -17.13 14.42
CA ALA A 259 -0.80 -18.56 14.59
C ALA A 259 -2.23 -19.01 14.29
N MET A 260 -3.24 -18.23 14.69
CA MET A 260 -4.63 -18.52 14.35
C MET A 260 -4.90 -18.32 12.85
N LEU A 261 -4.42 -17.21 12.27
CA LEU A 261 -4.62 -16.86 10.86
C LEU A 261 -3.98 -17.87 9.89
N THR A 262 -2.85 -18.46 10.25
CA THR A 262 -2.16 -19.46 9.42
C THR A 262 -2.65 -20.89 9.64
N SER A 263 -3.40 -21.14 10.72
CA SER A 263 -3.91 -22.48 11.02
C SER A 263 -4.90 -23.01 9.97
N SER A 264 -5.12 -24.33 9.95
CA SER A 264 -6.07 -24.98 9.04
C SER A 264 -7.54 -24.59 9.26
N ARG A 265 -7.88 -24.13 10.47
CA ARG A 265 -9.19 -23.53 10.80
C ARG A 265 -9.19 -22.00 10.69
N GLY A 266 -8.07 -21.40 10.27
CA GLY A 266 -7.90 -20.00 9.89
C GLY A 266 -8.73 -19.01 10.70
N LEU A 267 -9.60 -18.27 10.00
CA LEU A 267 -10.44 -17.23 10.60
C LEU A 267 -11.46 -17.75 11.62
N GLU A 268 -11.83 -19.03 11.61
CA GLU A 268 -12.70 -19.57 12.66
C GLU A 268 -12.06 -19.46 14.04
N ARG A 269 -10.76 -19.77 14.15
CA ARG A 269 -10.05 -19.70 15.44
C ARG A 269 -9.97 -18.27 15.94
N LEU A 270 -9.59 -17.34 15.06
CA LEU A 270 -9.53 -15.92 15.40
C LEU A 270 -10.90 -15.37 15.81
N TYR A 271 -11.96 -15.76 15.10
CA TYR A 271 -13.33 -15.35 15.40
C TYR A 271 -13.79 -15.84 16.78
N ARG A 272 -13.59 -17.13 17.10
CA ARG A 272 -13.95 -17.69 18.41
C ARG A 272 -13.15 -17.06 19.55
N PHE A 273 -11.84 -16.93 19.37
CA PHE A 273 -10.96 -16.25 20.32
C PHE A 273 -11.43 -14.82 20.62
N ALA A 274 -11.79 -14.05 19.59
CA ALA A 274 -12.26 -12.69 19.79
C ALA A 274 -13.61 -12.62 20.52
N ILE A 275 -14.50 -13.61 20.35
CA ILE A 275 -15.74 -13.70 21.12
C ILE A 275 -15.44 -14.02 22.59
N GLU A 276 -14.64 -15.06 22.83
CA GLU A 276 -14.40 -15.62 24.16
C GLU A 276 -13.58 -14.66 25.03
N GLU A 277 -12.52 -14.06 24.48
CA GLU A 277 -11.57 -13.26 25.24
C GLU A 277 -11.83 -11.75 25.16
N PHE A 278 -12.46 -11.27 24.07
CA PHE A 278 -12.66 -9.84 23.81
C PHE A 278 -14.13 -9.46 23.62
N GLY A 279 -15.08 -10.39 23.71
CA GLY A 279 -16.50 -10.07 23.57
C GLY A 279 -16.89 -9.56 22.18
N TYR A 280 -16.22 -10.02 21.13
CA TYR A 280 -16.54 -9.66 19.75
C TYR A 280 -17.99 -9.98 19.38
N VAL A 281 -18.64 -9.07 18.66
CA VAL A 281 -20.00 -9.26 18.16
C VAL A 281 -19.99 -9.16 16.64
N GLU A 282 -20.50 -10.20 15.97
CA GLU A 282 -20.59 -10.23 14.51
C GLU A 282 -21.43 -9.06 13.98
N ARG A 283 -20.95 -8.41 12.91
CA ARG A 283 -21.71 -7.36 12.22
C ARG A 283 -22.95 -7.95 11.58
N GLY A 284 -24.13 -7.41 11.92
CA GLY A 284 -25.41 -7.87 11.36
C GLY A 284 -25.52 -7.74 9.83
N GLU A 285 -24.78 -6.81 9.21
CA GLU A 285 -24.71 -6.65 7.76
C GLU A 285 -23.76 -7.65 7.06
N GLY A 286 -22.91 -8.36 7.80
CA GLY A 286 -21.91 -9.27 7.28
C GLY A 286 -20.67 -8.60 6.66
N TYR A 287 -19.87 -9.39 5.95
CA TYR A 287 -18.55 -9.02 5.45
C TYR A 287 -18.42 -9.28 3.95
N VAL A 288 -17.61 -8.47 3.27
CA VAL A 288 -17.44 -8.51 1.80
C VAL A 288 -16.27 -9.42 1.37
N SER A 289 -15.40 -9.80 2.31
CA SER A 289 -14.24 -10.65 2.08
C SER A 289 -13.70 -11.23 3.38
N LYS A 290 -12.83 -12.26 3.28
CA LYS A 290 -12.08 -12.80 4.43
C LYS A 290 -11.24 -11.71 5.13
N CYS A 291 -10.69 -10.78 4.36
CA CYS A 291 -9.87 -9.68 4.89
C CYS A 291 -10.71 -8.63 5.62
N HIS A 292 -11.96 -8.41 5.21
CA HIS A 292 -12.89 -7.56 5.95
C HIS A 292 -13.17 -8.16 7.33
N LEU A 293 -13.57 -9.43 7.41
CA LEU A 293 -13.78 -10.13 8.68
C LEU A 293 -12.52 -10.10 9.57
N CYS A 294 -11.37 -10.48 9.02
CA CYS A 294 -10.09 -10.46 9.74
C CYS A 294 -9.77 -9.07 10.31
N THR A 295 -9.96 -8.02 9.52
CA THR A 295 -9.65 -6.64 9.95
C THR A 295 -10.63 -6.15 11.01
N ASP A 296 -11.91 -6.45 10.87
CA ASP A 296 -12.94 -6.07 11.84
C ASP A 296 -12.73 -6.75 13.20
N ILE A 297 -12.40 -8.05 13.21
CA ILE A 297 -12.02 -8.77 14.44
C ILE A 297 -10.78 -8.14 15.08
N ARG A 298 -9.70 -7.95 14.32
CA ARG A 298 -8.46 -7.35 14.85
C ARG A 298 -8.69 -5.94 15.38
N ARG A 299 -9.52 -5.13 14.71
CA ARG A 299 -9.90 -3.79 15.16
C ARG A 299 -10.58 -3.86 16.52
N HIS A 300 -11.57 -4.74 16.68
CA HIS A 300 -12.25 -4.95 17.96
C HIS A 300 -11.29 -5.39 19.07
N ILE A 301 -10.39 -6.35 18.81
CA ILE A 301 -9.39 -6.79 19.79
C ILE A 301 -8.55 -5.60 20.29
N VAL A 302 -8.06 -4.75 19.38
CA VAL A 302 -7.27 -3.56 19.74
C VAL A 302 -8.12 -2.54 20.50
N GLU A 303 -9.37 -2.30 20.09
CA GLU A 303 -10.31 -1.39 20.77
C GLU A 303 -10.64 -1.84 22.20
N GLN A 304 -10.66 -3.15 22.46
CA GLN A 304 -10.86 -3.73 23.80
C GLN A 304 -9.57 -3.82 24.63
N GLY A 305 -8.46 -3.23 24.16
CA GLY A 305 -7.20 -3.17 24.90
C GLY A 305 -6.30 -4.40 24.70
N GLY A 306 -6.58 -5.27 23.74
CA GLY A 306 -5.68 -6.36 23.36
C GLY A 306 -4.35 -5.81 22.85
N ASP A 307 -3.24 -6.21 23.48
CA ASP A 307 -1.90 -5.73 23.16
C ASP A 307 -1.02 -6.85 22.60
N PHE A 308 -1.32 -7.23 21.35
CA PHE A 308 -0.51 -8.18 20.59
C PHE A 308 0.55 -7.44 19.79
N ARG A 309 1.79 -7.95 19.79
CA ARG A 309 2.91 -7.29 19.10
C ARG A 309 2.77 -7.33 17.57
N GLU A 310 2.09 -8.35 17.04
CA GLU A 310 1.80 -8.46 15.62
C GLU A 310 0.68 -7.52 15.15
N LEU A 311 -0.13 -6.93 16.04
CA LEU A 311 -1.20 -5.98 15.67
C LEU A 311 -0.66 -4.56 15.67
N ARG A 312 0.11 -4.22 14.62
CA ARG A 312 0.79 -2.93 14.46
C ARG A 312 0.72 -2.41 13.02
N PRO A 313 0.79 -1.08 12.84
CA PRO A 313 0.72 -0.04 13.87
C PRO A 313 -0.70 0.08 14.45
N LYS A 314 -0.86 0.53 15.71
CA LYS A 314 -2.19 0.59 16.36
C LYS A 314 -3.11 1.60 15.66
N GLU A 315 -2.51 2.66 15.15
CA GLU A 315 -3.14 3.76 14.43
C GLU A 315 -3.79 3.30 13.12
N PHE A 316 -3.34 2.20 12.52
CA PHE A 316 -4.04 1.59 11.39
C PHE A 316 -5.51 1.32 11.76
N TYR A 317 -5.77 0.79 12.95
CA TYR A 317 -7.09 0.40 13.41
C TYR A 317 -7.99 1.58 13.77
N SER A 318 -7.43 2.64 14.34
CA SER A 318 -8.18 3.84 14.70
C SER A 318 -8.59 4.70 13.50
N ASN A 319 -7.99 4.48 12.32
CA ASN A 319 -8.25 5.25 11.09
C ASN A 319 -9.03 4.47 10.01
N LEU A 320 -9.62 3.31 10.35
CA LEU A 320 -10.41 2.46 9.44
C LEU A 320 -11.83 2.97 9.15
#